data_AF-A0A0F8ZFS7-F1
#
_entry.id   AF-A0A0F8ZFS7-F1
#
_cell.length_a   1.000
_cell.length_b   1.000
_cell.length_c   1.000
_cell.angle_alpha   90.00
_cell.angle_beta   90.00
_cell.angle_gamma   90.00
#
_symmetry.space_group_name_H-M   'P 1'
#
loop_
_entity.id
_entity.type
_entity.pdbx_description
1 polymer ?
#
loop_
_entity_poly.entity_id
_entity_poly.type
_entity_poly.pdbx_seq_one_letter_code
_entity_poly.pdbx_strand_id
1 'polypeptide(L)'
;MTKKGGMSAEGMQITAKWISEANNDESVSSLLLDIESNGGTGDGLPALAADIRDSNKPVVAYVDSVAASAAYWAASQADTIVMNGDNFAEVGSIGALMIHQDSTKMIADKIGKIEIIRAPQSKD
;
A
#
# COMPACT_ATOMS: atom_id res chain seq x y z
N MET A 1 -8.51 2.86 3.62
CA MET A 1 -7.79 3.51 2.51
C MET A 1 -8.60 4.71 2.09
N THR A 2 -8.21 5.92 2.47
CA THR A 2 -8.98 7.15 2.22
C THR A 2 -8.10 8.38 2.16
N LYS A 3 -8.65 9.51 1.70
CA LYS A 3 -8.13 10.90 1.76
C LYS A 3 -7.39 11.27 3.08
N LYS A 4 -7.51 10.47 4.15
CA LYS A 4 -6.87 10.67 5.47
C LYS A 4 -6.14 9.45 6.06
N GLY A 5 -6.07 8.30 5.37
CA GLY A 5 -5.43 7.07 5.85
C GLY A 5 -4.49 6.47 4.80
N GLY A 6 -3.18 6.50 5.08
CA GLY A 6 -2.13 6.11 4.14
C GLY A 6 -1.97 4.60 3.94
N MET A 7 -1.28 4.22 2.86
CA MET A 7 -0.87 2.83 2.55
C MET A 7 0.38 2.43 3.35
N SER A 8 0.39 2.72 4.64
CA SER A 8 1.34 2.12 5.57
C SER A 8 0.82 0.75 6.02
N ALA A 9 1.70 -0.12 6.51
CA ALA A 9 1.29 -1.41 7.07
C ALA A 9 0.22 -1.24 8.16
N GLU A 10 0.37 -0.24 9.04
CA GLU A 10 -0.60 0.09 10.08
C GLU A 10 -1.95 0.55 9.50
N GLY A 11 -1.93 1.45 8.50
CA GLY A 11 -3.14 1.93 7.84
C GLY A 11 -3.90 0.82 7.12
N MET A 12 -3.18 -0.14 6.53
CA MET A 12 -3.76 -1.32 5.90
C MET A 12 -4.41 -2.25 6.92
N GLN A 13 -3.77 -2.50 8.07
CA GLN A 13 -4.36 -3.31 9.15
C GLN A 13 -5.64 -2.66 9.72
N ILE A 14 -5.66 -1.34 9.88
CA ILE A 14 -6.85 -0.61 10.32
C ILE A 14 -7.97 -0.76 9.27
N THR A 15 -7.65 -0.64 7.99
CA THR A 15 -8.64 -0.81 6.91
C THR A 15 -9.20 -2.24 6.88
N ALA A 16 -8.33 -3.25 6.99
CA ALA A 16 -8.72 -4.66 7.10
C ALA A 16 -9.67 -4.91 8.29
N LYS A 17 -9.36 -4.32 9.44
CA LYS A 17 -10.23 -4.38 10.63
C LYS A 17 -11.62 -3.80 10.35
N TRP A 18 -11.70 -2.64 9.70
CA TRP A 18 -13.00 -2.05 9.32
C TRP A 18 -13.77 -2.89 8.32
N ILE A 19 -13.10 -3.51 7.36
CA ILE A 19 -13.75 -4.45 6.42
C ILE A 19 -14.31 -5.65 7.19
N SER A 20 -13.54 -6.21 8.12
CA SER A 20 -14.00 -7.33 8.96
C SER A 20 -15.21 -6.95 9.82
N GLU A 21 -15.18 -5.79 10.47
CA GLU A 21 -16.31 -5.25 11.25
C GLU A 21 -17.54 -5.06 10.37
N ALA A 22 -17.36 -4.43 9.20
CA ALA A 22 -18.43 -4.23 8.23
C ALA A 22 -19.02 -5.55 7.74
N ASN A 23 -18.21 -6.57 7.45
CA ASN A 23 -18.67 -7.89 7.00
C ASN A 23 -19.55 -8.61 8.04
N ASN A 24 -19.35 -8.33 9.33
CA ASN A 24 -20.10 -8.94 10.43
C ASN A 24 -21.33 -8.13 10.89
N ASP A 25 -21.52 -6.91 10.37
CA ASP A 25 -22.66 -6.05 10.74
C ASP A 25 -23.80 -6.18 9.72
N GLU A 26 -24.90 -6.84 10.08
CA GLU A 26 -26.06 -7.03 9.18
C GLU A 26 -26.70 -5.73 8.68
N SER A 27 -26.47 -4.59 9.35
CA SER A 27 -26.97 -3.28 8.91
C SER A 27 -26.19 -2.69 7.73
N VAL A 28 -24.97 -3.19 7.49
CA VAL A 28 -24.12 -2.75 6.37
C VAL A 28 -24.44 -3.59 5.14
N SER A 29 -24.88 -2.95 4.04
CA SER A 29 -25.23 -3.65 2.80
C SER A 29 -24.07 -3.78 1.82
N SER A 30 -23.08 -2.87 1.88
CA SER A 30 -21.97 -2.78 0.93
C SER A 30 -20.84 -1.90 1.49
N LEU A 31 -19.67 -1.98 0.86
CA LEU A 31 -18.48 -1.21 1.22
C LEU A 31 -18.11 -0.28 0.06
N LEU A 32 -17.86 0.99 0.38
CA LEU A 32 -17.27 1.95 -0.55
C LEU A 32 -15.86 2.29 -0.06
N LEU A 33 -14.85 1.92 -0.84
CA LEU A 33 -13.46 2.31 -0.63
C LEU A 33 -13.23 3.62 -1.40
N ASP A 34 -13.25 4.75 -0.70
CA ASP A 34 -12.89 6.05 -1.27
C ASP A 34 -11.36 6.19 -1.31
N ILE A 35 -10.73 6.12 -2.48
CA ILE A 35 -9.28 6.00 -2.66
C ILE A 35 -8.67 7.28 -3.23
N GLU A 36 -7.65 7.75 -2.52
CA GLU A 36 -6.78 8.87 -2.91
C GLU A 36 -5.37 8.59 -2.39
N SER A 37 -4.54 7.90 -3.17
CA SER A 37 -3.19 7.48 -2.78
C SER A 37 -2.26 7.12 -3.94
N ASN A 38 -1.00 7.55 -3.83
CA ASN A 38 0.12 7.16 -4.71
C ASN A 38 0.68 5.76 -4.43
N GLY A 39 0.10 5.01 -3.49
CA GLY A 39 0.59 3.72 -3.02
C GLY A 39 1.37 3.84 -1.71
N GLY A 40 2.23 2.86 -1.44
CA GLY A 40 2.96 2.74 -0.18
C GLY A 40 3.74 1.45 -0.07
N THR A 41 3.86 0.90 1.14
CA THR A 41 4.63 -0.33 1.35
C THR A 41 3.91 -1.55 0.79
N GLY A 42 4.68 -2.57 0.40
CA GLY A 42 4.16 -3.90 0.11
C GLY A 42 3.81 -4.69 1.38
N ASP A 43 4.31 -4.27 2.55
CA ASP A 43 4.04 -4.95 3.82
C ASP A 43 2.58 -4.79 4.24
N GLY A 44 1.91 -5.92 4.47
CA GLY A 44 0.48 -5.95 4.82
C GLY A 44 -0.47 -5.82 3.62
N LEU A 45 0.02 -5.42 2.44
CA LEU A 45 -0.80 -5.28 1.24
C LEU A 45 -1.46 -6.59 0.80
N PRO A 46 -0.78 -7.76 0.78
CA PRO A 46 -1.43 -9.01 0.40
C PRO A 46 -2.58 -9.42 1.32
N ALA A 47 -2.48 -9.10 2.61
CA ALA A 47 -3.52 -9.38 3.59
C ALA A 47 -4.74 -8.50 3.35
N LEU A 48 -4.55 -7.17 3.25
CA LEU A 48 -5.64 -6.25 2.92
C LEU A 48 -6.30 -6.59 1.57
N ALA A 49 -5.51 -6.94 0.56
CA ALA A 49 -6.01 -7.36 -0.74
C ALA A 49 -6.92 -8.59 -0.63
N ALA A 50 -6.53 -9.57 0.19
CA ALA A 50 -7.38 -10.73 0.46
C ALA A 50 -8.67 -10.34 1.18
N ASP A 51 -8.61 -9.47 2.20
CA ASP A 51 -9.80 -9.02 2.94
C ASP A 51 -10.82 -8.28 2.04
N ILE A 52 -10.33 -7.50 1.07
CA ILE A 52 -11.19 -6.84 0.08
C ILE A 52 -11.80 -7.86 -0.87
N ARG A 53 -10.98 -8.73 -1.47
CA ARG A 53 -11.42 -9.75 -2.45
C ARG A 53 -12.42 -10.73 -1.85
N ASP A 54 -12.17 -11.13 -0.61
CA ASP A 54 -12.91 -12.20 0.08
C ASP A 54 -14.06 -11.63 0.94
N SER A 55 -14.36 -10.33 0.81
CA SER A 55 -15.51 -9.71 1.48
C SER A 55 -16.81 -10.40 1.04
N ASN A 56 -17.70 -10.65 2.01
CA ASN A 56 -19.02 -11.24 1.76
C ASN A 56 -20.06 -10.18 1.34
N LYS A 57 -19.64 -8.94 1.12
CA LYS A 57 -20.49 -7.81 0.75
C LYS A 57 -19.91 -7.12 -0.48
N PRO A 58 -20.75 -6.52 -1.34
CA PRO A 58 -20.26 -5.81 -2.51
C PRO A 58 -19.28 -4.70 -2.12
N VAL A 59 -18.13 -4.67 -2.77
CA VAL A 59 -17.08 -3.66 -2.58
C VAL A 59 -16.93 -2.83 -3.86
N VAL A 60 -17.10 -1.51 -3.72
CA VAL A 60 -16.79 -0.55 -4.79
C VAL A 60 -15.57 0.26 -4.39
N ALA A 61 -14.57 0.30 -5.24
CA ALA A 61 -13.45 1.24 -5.13
C ALA A 61 -13.77 2.50 -5.94
N TYR A 62 -13.89 3.64 -5.28
CA TYR A 62 -14.05 4.94 -5.91
C TYR A 62 -12.71 5.68 -5.89
N VAL A 63 -12.21 6.05 -7.06
CA VAL A 63 -10.93 6.79 -7.20
C VAL A 63 -11.25 8.26 -7.45
N ASP A 64 -11.04 9.09 -6.43
CA ASP A 64 -11.33 10.54 -6.53
C ASP A 64 -10.23 11.29 -7.31
N SER A 65 -8.96 11.03 -7.00
CA SER A 65 -7.81 11.69 -7.65
C SER A 65 -6.72 10.73 -8.11
N VAL A 66 -6.33 9.76 -7.29
CA VAL A 66 -5.29 8.79 -7.67
C VAL A 66 -5.42 7.47 -6.93
N ALA A 67 -5.23 6.36 -7.64
CA ALA A 67 -4.96 5.05 -7.06
C ALA A 67 -3.78 4.43 -7.78
N ALA A 68 -2.58 4.60 -7.22
CA ALA A 68 -1.33 4.10 -7.83
C ALA A 68 -0.64 3.04 -6.96
N SER A 69 0.13 2.16 -7.59
CA SER A 69 0.97 1.15 -6.92
C SER A 69 0.17 0.30 -5.94
N ALA A 70 0.56 0.23 -4.66
CA ALA A 70 -0.14 -0.53 -3.62
C ALA A 70 -1.64 -0.18 -3.51
N ALA A 71 -2.02 1.09 -3.73
CA ALA A 71 -3.40 1.51 -3.69
C ALA A 71 -4.20 0.92 -4.86
N TYR A 72 -3.59 0.85 -6.05
CA TYR A 72 -4.23 0.19 -7.21
C TYR A 72 -4.36 -1.31 -7.00
N TRP A 73 -3.36 -1.98 -6.41
CA TRP A 73 -3.46 -3.41 -6.09
C TRP A 73 -4.65 -3.66 -5.18
N ALA A 74 -4.80 -2.90 -4.10
CA ALA A 74 -5.94 -3.05 -3.21
C ALA A 74 -7.28 -2.70 -3.90
N ALA A 75 -7.32 -1.61 -4.69
CA ALA A 75 -8.50 -1.22 -5.47
C ALA A 75 -8.92 -2.31 -6.47
N SER A 76 -7.96 -3.01 -7.09
CA SER A 76 -8.20 -4.05 -8.09
C SER A 76 -8.78 -5.34 -7.51
N GLN A 77 -8.95 -5.42 -6.19
CA GLN A 77 -9.63 -6.53 -5.53
C GLN A 77 -11.12 -6.27 -5.34
N ALA A 78 -11.58 -5.03 -5.49
CA ALA A 78 -12.99 -4.66 -5.39
C ALA A 78 -13.80 -5.19 -6.59
N ASP A 79 -15.11 -5.35 -6.43
CA ASP A 79 -16.01 -5.81 -7.50
C ASP A 79 -16.09 -4.80 -8.64
N THR A 80 -15.96 -3.51 -8.34
CA THR A 80 -16.02 -2.44 -9.33
C THR A 80 -15.07 -1.31 -8.94
N ILE A 81 -14.34 -0.80 -9.92
CA ILE A 81 -13.58 0.44 -9.81
C ILE A 81 -14.34 1.53 -10.57
N VAL A 82 -14.67 2.60 -9.86
CA VAL A 82 -15.26 3.82 -10.44
C VAL A 82 -14.24 4.93 -10.34
N MET A 83 -13.98 5.61 -11.45
CA MET A 83 -13.07 6.74 -11.49
C MET A 83 -13.86 8.03 -11.59
N ASN A 84 -13.48 9.05 -10.82
CA ASN A 84 -14.05 10.38 -10.93
C ASN A 84 -13.75 10.96 -12.33
N GLY A 85 -14.80 11.28 -13.08
CA GLY A 85 -14.68 11.84 -14.44
C GLY A 85 -14.55 13.36 -14.49
N ASP A 86 -14.86 14.06 -13.38
CA ASP A 86 -14.75 15.52 -13.28
C ASP A 86 -13.35 15.96 -12.84
N ASN A 87 -12.58 15.03 -12.27
CA ASN A 87 -11.16 15.19 -11.92
C ASN A 87 -10.30 14.36 -12.87
N PHE A 88 -9.04 14.75 -13.08
CA PHE A 88 -8.04 13.91 -13.75
C PHE A 88 -7.65 12.75 -12.82
N ALA A 89 -8.55 11.79 -12.62
CA ALA A 89 -8.31 10.62 -11.79
C ALA A 89 -7.27 9.70 -12.46
N GLU A 90 -6.20 9.38 -11.75
CA GLU A 90 -5.11 8.55 -12.27
C GLU A 90 -5.08 7.16 -11.62
N VAL A 91 -4.83 6.14 -12.43
CA VAL A 91 -4.54 4.78 -11.96
C VAL A 91 -3.27 4.26 -12.62
N GLY A 92 -2.55 3.38 -11.93
CA GLY A 92 -1.36 2.75 -12.48
C GLY A 92 -0.21 2.65 -11.49
N SER A 93 1.01 2.96 -11.94
CA SER A 93 2.25 2.69 -11.18
C SER A 93 2.37 1.23 -10.76
N ILE A 94 2.01 0.32 -11.67
CA ILE A 94 2.02 -1.13 -11.44
C ILE A 94 3.48 -1.61 -11.53
N GLY A 95 4.09 -1.82 -10.38
CA GLY A 95 5.47 -2.27 -10.25
C GLY A 95 5.95 -2.22 -8.81
N ALA A 96 7.17 -2.71 -8.58
CA ALA A 96 7.86 -2.62 -7.30
C ALA A 96 9.19 -1.90 -7.50
N LEU A 97 9.57 -1.08 -6.53
CA LEU A 97 10.82 -0.31 -6.53
C LEU A 97 11.59 -0.58 -5.23
N MET A 98 12.88 -0.88 -5.37
CA MET A 98 13.82 -0.87 -4.27
C MET A 98 14.96 0.08 -4.62
N ILE A 99 15.25 1.03 -3.73
CA ILE A 99 16.35 1.98 -3.91
C ILE A 99 17.53 1.45 -3.10
N HIS A 100 18.61 1.08 -3.80
CA HIS A 100 19.88 0.75 -3.18
C HIS A 100 20.87 1.91 -3.40
N GLN A 101 21.31 2.53 -2.32
CA GLN A 101 22.25 3.64 -2.37
C GLN A 101 23.64 3.19 -1.89
N ASP A 102 24.58 3.04 -2.82
CA ASP A 102 25.99 2.83 -2.46
C ASP A 102 26.67 4.17 -2.13
N SER A 103 27.02 4.34 -0.87
CA SER A 103 27.70 5.53 -0.36
C SER A 103 29.19 5.33 -0.10
N THR A 104 29.75 4.15 -0.45
CA THR A 104 31.13 3.76 -0.11
C THR A 104 32.16 4.79 -0.57
N LYS A 105 32.08 5.23 -1.83
CA LYS A 105 33.02 6.21 -2.39
C LYS A 105 32.92 7.57 -1.68
N MET A 106 31.70 8.08 -1.51
CA MET A 106 31.47 9.36 -0.85
C MET A 106 32.04 9.36 0.58
N ILE A 107 31.84 8.26 1.31
CA ILE A 107 32.35 8.10 2.67
C ILE A 107 33.88 8.03 2.66
N ALA A 108 34.47 7.22 1.76
CA ALA A 108 35.93 7.11 1.64
C ALA A 108 36.60 8.46 1.34
N ASP A 109 36.01 9.26 0.46
CA ASP A 109 36.53 10.58 0.08
C ASP A 109 36.40 11.61 1.23
N LYS A 110 35.37 11.51 2.08
CA LYS A 110 35.11 12.47 3.16
C LYS A 110 35.84 12.16 4.46
N ILE A 111 35.86 10.89 4.86
CA ILE A 111 36.32 10.48 6.20
C ILE A 111 37.38 9.37 6.17
N GLY A 112 37.82 8.96 4.98
CA GLY A 112 38.75 7.85 4.80
C GLY A 112 38.06 6.49 4.67
N LYS A 113 38.82 5.48 4.26
CA LYS A 113 38.33 4.13 4.03
C LYS A 113 37.88 3.49 5.36
N ILE A 114 36.67 2.95 5.38
CA ILE A 114 36.19 2.12 6.50
C ILE A 114 36.71 0.70 6.30
N GLU A 115 37.41 0.17 7.31
CA GLU A 115 37.81 -1.23 7.39
C GLU A 115 37.02 -1.90 8.52
N ILE A 116 36.17 -2.87 8.16
CA ILE A 116 35.38 -3.62 9.13
C ILE A 116 36.22 -4.80 9.60
N ILE A 117 36.71 -4.73 10.85
CA ILE A 117 37.40 -5.86 11.50
C ILE A 117 36.36 -6.62 12.33
N ARG A 118 36.09 -7.87 11.95
CA ARG A 118 35.16 -8.75 12.66
C ARG A 118 35.59 -10.21 12.60
N ALA A 119 35.06 -11.01 13.53
CA ALA A 119 35.27 -12.45 13.52
C ALA A 119 34.73 -13.07 12.22
N PRO A 120 35.40 -14.10 11.65
CA PRO A 120 35.01 -14.70 10.37
C PRO A 120 33.57 -15.24 10.29
N GLN A 121 32.91 -15.41 11.43
CA GLN A 121 31.59 -16.05 11.56
C GLN A 121 30.44 -15.06 11.83
N SER A 122 30.73 -13.78 12.01
CA SER A 122 29.68 -12.76 12.23
C SER A 122 29.01 -12.42 10.90
N LYS A 123 27.68 -12.57 10.84
CA LYS A 123 26.86 -12.47 9.61
C LYS A 123 26.08 -11.15 9.47
N ASP A 124 26.37 -10.19 10.33
CA ASP A 124 25.68 -8.89 10.31
C ASP A 124 26.04 -8.07 9.05
#